data_AF-A0A949Q8D4-F1
#
_entry.id   AF-A0A949Q8D4-F1
#
_cell.length_a   1.000
_cell.length_b   1.000
_cell.length_c   1.000
_cell.angle_alpha   90.00
_cell.angle_beta   90.00
_cell.angle_gamma   90.00
#
_symmetry.space_group_name_H-M   'P 1'
#
loop_
_entity.id
_entity.type
_entity.pdbx_description
1 polymer ?
#
loop_
_entity_poly.entity_id
_entity_poly.type
_entity_poly.pdbx_seq_one_letter_code
_entity_poly.pdbx_strand_id
1 'polypeptide(L)'
;SDIQLQDGTSQGLQHRTPELRVRLHLSGAMDTGDSDVGPFRPFLFRNPNPTMDAAVPLFTGLTEPIYHQAAFLDGTNFEIRTDSAQPLNILMVVAHTGIHAR
;
A
#
# COMPACT_ATOMS: atom_id res chain seq x y z
N SER A 1 -44.54 -7.37 4.42
CA SER A 1 -43.71 -6.61 3.47
C SER A 1 -42.28 -6.92 3.81
N ASP A 2 -41.68 -7.84 3.07
CA ASP A 2 -40.31 -8.29 3.33
C ASP A 2 -39.35 -7.18 2.92
N ILE A 3 -38.58 -6.69 3.88
CA ILE A 3 -37.49 -5.74 3.64
C ILE A 3 -36.41 -6.51 2.89
N GLN A 4 -36.33 -6.35 1.58
CA GLN A 4 -35.15 -6.75 0.82
C GLN A 4 -34.01 -5.82 1.22
N LEU A 5 -33.21 -6.26 2.20
CA LEU A 5 -31.89 -5.72 2.43
C LEU A 5 -31.06 -6.12 1.20
N GLN A 6 -31.03 -5.27 0.18
CA GLN A 6 -29.96 -5.32 -0.80
C GLN A 6 -28.68 -5.20 0.02
N ASP A 7 -27.86 -6.24 0.04
CA ASP A 7 -26.56 -6.12 0.67
C ASP A 7 -25.85 -4.93 -0.01
N GLY A 8 -25.33 -4.01 0.79
CA GLY A 8 -24.60 -2.86 0.26
C GLY A 8 -23.21 -3.25 -0.25
N THR A 9 -22.97 -4.54 -0.50
CA THR A 9 -21.67 -5.03 -0.88
C THR A 9 -21.57 -4.99 -2.40
N SER A 10 -20.47 -4.49 -2.92
CA SER A 10 -20.20 -4.38 -4.36
C SER A 10 -19.83 -5.76 -4.96
N GLN A 11 -20.50 -6.82 -4.48
CA GLN A 11 -20.33 -8.18 -4.94
C GLN A 11 -20.70 -8.29 -6.42
N GLY A 12 -19.82 -8.91 -7.21
CA GLY A 12 -19.99 -9.10 -8.64
C GLY A 12 -19.53 -7.93 -9.54
N LEU A 13 -19.21 -6.77 -8.96
CA LEU A 13 -18.61 -5.64 -9.67
C LEU A 13 -17.09 -5.79 -9.74
N GLN A 14 -16.48 -5.23 -10.79
CA GLN A 14 -15.02 -5.24 -10.90
C GLN A 14 -14.41 -4.11 -10.08
N HIS A 15 -13.44 -4.43 -9.23
CA HIS A 15 -12.69 -3.42 -8.47
C HIS A 15 -11.31 -3.19 -9.09
N ARG A 16 -10.90 -1.93 -9.07
CA ARG A 16 -9.57 -1.52 -9.50
C ARG A 16 -9.00 -0.51 -8.53
N THR A 17 -7.88 -0.82 -7.92
CA THR A 17 -7.19 0.08 -6.98
C THR A 17 -5.94 0.64 -7.65
N PRO A 18 -6.01 1.82 -8.31
CA PRO A 18 -4.86 2.43 -8.96
C PRO A 18 -3.83 3.00 -7.98
N GLU A 19 -4.24 3.33 -6.75
CA GLU A 19 -3.42 4.07 -5.80
C GLU A 19 -3.61 3.54 -4.37
N LEU A 20 -2.48 3.36 -3.69
CA LEU A 20 -2.42 3.10 -2.26
C LEU A 20 -1.58 4.18 -1.56
N ARG A 21 -1.89 4.44 -0.28
CA ARG A 21 -1.04 5.19 0.63
C ARG A 21 -0.95 4.48 1.96
N VAL A 22 0.21 4.57 2.61
CA VAL A 22 0.47 3.93 3.89
C VAL A 22 0.80 5.00 4.92
N ARG A 23 0.13 5.00 6.08
CA ARG A 23 0.51 5.84 7.21
C ARG A 23 1.44 5.06 8.12
N LEU A 24 2.62 5.62 8.32
CA LEU A 24 3.72 5.02 9.06
C LEU A 24 4.04 5.83 10.32
N HIS A 25 4.54 5.15 11.33
CA HIS A 25 5.05 5.76 12.55
C HIS A 25 6.42 5.21 12.88
N LEU A 26 7.41 6.09 13.03
CA LEU A 26 8.79 5.71 13.36
C LEU A 26 9.24 4.45 12.59
N SER A 27 9.10 4.46 11.26
CA SER A 27 9.38 3.32 10.40
C SER A 27 10.62 3.51 9.53
N GLY A 28 11.36 2.42 9.30
CA GLY A 28 12.45 2.35 8.34
C GLY A 28 11.97 2.09 6.92
N ALA A 29 12.91 1.80 6.01
CA ALA A 29 12.63 1.45 4.61
C ALA A 29 11.61 0.30 4.49
N MET A 30 10.77 0.34 3.45
CA MET A 30 9.83 -0.72 3.11
C MET A 30 9.84 -0.96 1.61
N ASP A 31 9.46 -2.15 1.19
CA ASP A 31 9.13 -2.45 -0.19
C ASP A 31 7.63 -2.67 -0.34
N THR A 32 7.10 -2.31 -1.50
CA THR A 32 5.70 -2.57 -1.85
C THR A 32 5.58 -3.32 -3.17
N GLY A 33 4.64 -4.24 -3.24
CA GLY A 33 4.52 -5.19 -4.35
C GLY A 33 3.09 -5.69 -4.56
N ASP A 34 2.84 -6.11 -5.80
CA ASP A 34 1.78 -7.05 -6.12
C ASP A 34 2.37 -8.45 -5.93
N SER A 35 1.75 -9.29 -5.09
CA SER A 35 2.27 -10.63 -4.77
C SER A 35 2.38 -11.54 -5.99
N ASP A 36 1.57 -11.30 -7.02
CA ASP A 36 1.32 -12.25 -8.11
C ASP A 36 2.00 -11.82 -9.42
N VAL A 37 2.31 -10.52 -9.60
CA VAL A 37 2.65 -9.95 -10.92
C VAL A 37 4.07 -9.41 -11.05
N GLY A 38 4.80 -9.05 -9.98
CA GLY A 38 6.11 -8.41 -10.20
C GLY A 38 7.02 -8.20 -9.01
N PRO A 39 8.23 -7.65 -9.24
CA PRO A 39 9.20 -7.41 -8.19
C PRO A 39 8.69 -6.31 -7.25
N PHE A 40 8.84 -6.58 -5.96
CA PHE A 40 8.72 -5.60 -4.90
C PHE A 40 9.63 -4.41 -5.18
N ARG A 41 9.08 -3.21 -5.04
CA ARG A 41 9.81 -1.96 -5.29
C ARG A 41 10.10 -1.27 -3.97
N PRO A 42 11.35 -0.80 -3.77
CA PRO A 42 11.68 -0.06 -2.56
C PRO A 42 10.92 1.26 -2.53
N PHE A 43 10.19 1.48 -1.45
CA PHE A 43 9.65 2.78 -1.09
C PHE A 43 10.70 3.51 -0.25
N LEU A 44 11.48 4.35 -0.94
CA LEU A 44 12.55 5.11 -0.30
C LEU A 44 12.01 6.37 0.35
N PHE A 45 12.11 6.44 1.69
CA PHE A 45 11.76 7.64 2.45
C PHE A 45 12.75 8.80 2.27
N ARG A 46 13.86 8.60 1.53
CA ARG A 46 14.94 9.60 1.36
C ARG A 46 15.71 9.47 0.05
N ASN A 47 16.45 10.54 -0.26
CA ASN A 47 17.66 10.49 -1.08
C ASN A 47 18.81 9.77 -0.32
N PRO A 48 19.65 8.98 -1.01
CA PRO A 48 20.58 8.01 -0.42
C PRO A 48 21.84 8.60 0.27
N ASN A 49 21.80 9.83 0.79
CA ASN A 49 23.01 10.46 1.34
C ASN A 49 22.89 10.93 2.81
N PRO A 50 22.72 10.02 3.78
CA PRO A 50 23.16 10.28 5.15
C PRO A 50 24.68 10.06 5.25
N THR A 51 25.38 10.92 5.99
CA THR A 51 26.76 10.67 6.42
C THR A 51 26.84 9.33 7.15
N MET A 52 27.93 8.58 6.91
CA MET A 52 28.08 7.15 7.27
C MET A 52 27.84 6.83 8.76
N ASP A 53 28.07 7.81 9.65
CA ASP A 53 27.94 7.65 11.11
C ASP A 53 26.65 8.23 11.70
N ALA A 54 25.76 8.79 10.87
CA ALA A 54 24.50 9.34 11.37
C ALA A 54 23.49 8.21 11.62
N ALA A 55 22.80 8.26 12.76
CA ALA A 55 21.62 7.45 12.99
C ALA A 55 20.64 7.66 11.83
N VAL A 56 19.95 6.61 11.38
CA VAL A 56 18.96 6.72 10.32
C VAL A 56 17.64 7.23 10.92
N PRO A 57 17.22 8.50 10.69
CA PRO A 57 15.89 8.95 11.06
C PRO A 57 14.76 8.06 10.53
N LEU A 58 13.89 7.66 11.44
CA LEU A 58 12.70 6.91 11.07
C LEU A 58 11.63 7.86 10.50
N PHE A 59 10.86 7.37 9.53
CA PHE A 59 9.80 8.14 8.90
C PHE A 59 8.50 8.04 9.71
N THR A 60 7.83 9.19 9.90
CA THR A 60 6.46 9.28 10.41
C THR A 60 5.66 10.16 9.47
N GLY A 61 4.55 9.64 8.95
CA GLY A 61 3.74 10.38 8.00
C GLY A 61 2.90 9.47 7.11
N LEU A 62 2.17 10.09 6.18
CA LEU A 62 1.53 9.39 5.07
C LEU A 62 2.54 9.32 3.92
N THR A 63 2.67 8.16 3.28
CA THR A 63 3.50 8.03 2.09
C THR A 63 2.95 8.88 0.95
N GLU A 64 3.85 9.24 0.02
CA GLU A 64 3.43 9.58 -1.33
C GLU A 64 2.58 8.44 -1.95
N PRO A 65 1.71 8.77 -2.92
CA PRO A 65 0.94 7.77 -3.65
C PRO A 65 1.81 6.64 -4.22
N ILE A 66 1.41 5.41 -3.92
CA ILE A 66 2.03 4.20 -4.44
C ILE A 66 1.20 3.73 -5.63
N TYR A 67 1.77 3.89 -6.82
CA TYR A 67 1.18 3.46 -8.08
C TYR A 67 1.81 2.16 -8.55
N HIS A 68 0.98 1.17 -8.89
CA HIS A 68 1.42 -0.04 -9.59
C HIS A 68 0.94 0.00 -11.05
N GLN A 69 1.81 -0.37 -12.00
CA GLN A 69 1.58 -0.20 -13.44
C GLN A 69 0.30 -0.87 -13.95
N ALA A 70 -0.15 -1.97 -13.32
CA ALA A 70 -1.39 -2.65 -13.68
C ALA A 70 -2.64 -2.12 -12.95
N ALA A 71 -2.48 -1.37 -11.85
CA ALA A 71 -3.43 -1.26 -10.75
C ALA A 71 -3.77 -2.63 -10.12
N PHE A 72 -4.08 -2.67 -8.83
CA PHE A 72 -4.49 -3.92 -8.19
C PHE A 72 -5.88 -4.30 -8.73
N LEU A 73 -5.97 -5.50 -9.31
CA LEU A 73 -7.21 -6.05 -9.85
C LEU A 73 -7.89 -6.91 -8.77
N ASP A 74 -9.14 -7.30 -9.03
CA ASP A 74 -9.82 -8.27 -8.19
C ASP A 74 -8.99 -9.54 -8.00
N GLY A 75 -8.79 -9.91 -6.74
CA GLY A 75 -8.02 -11.10 -6.35
C GLY A 75 -6.51 -10.89 -6.20
N THR A 76 -5.98 -9.70 -6.53
CA THR A 76 -4.58 -9.37 -6.31
C THR A 76 -4.30 -9.11 -4.82
N ASN A 77 -3.22 -9.70 -4.28
CA ASN A 77 -2.75 -9.31 -2.95
C ASN A 77 -1.70 -8.21 -3.04
N PHE A 78 -1.91 -7.16 -2.24
CA PHE A 78 -0.90 -6.13 -2.02
C PHE A 78 -0.07 -6.49 -0.79
N GLU A 79 1.25 -6.46 -0.95
CA GLU A 79 2.18 -6.75 0.13
C GLU A 79 3.07 -5.55 0.44
N ILE A 80 3.20 -5.25 1.74
CA ILE A 80 4.19 -4.33 2.29
C ILE A 80 5.15 -5.17 3.12
N ARG A 81 6.44 -5.06 2.84
CA ARG A 81 7.49 -5.80 3.57
C ARG A 81 8.68 -4.92 3.87
N THR A 82 9.57 -5.41 4.72
CA THR A 82 10.89 -4.81 4.93
C THR A 82 11.91 -5.93 5.16
N ASP A 83 13.09 -5.78 4.59
CA ASP A 83 14.28 -6.58 4.91
C ASP A 83 15.24 -5.82 5.86
N SER A 84 14.85 -4.60 6.26
CA SER A 84 15.62 -3.76 7.15
C SER A 84 15.55 -4.26 8.59
N ALA A 85 16.64 -4.07 9.34
CA ALA A 85 16.65 -4.25 10.80
C ALA A 85 15.85 -3.16 11.54
N GLN A 86 15.41 -2.11 10.83
CA GLN A 86 14.59 -1.04 11.40
C GLN A 86 13.13 -1.46 11.51
N PRO A 87 12.38 -0.90 12.48
CA PRO A 87 10.97 -1.21 12.65
C PRO A 87 10.15 -0.78 11.43
N LEU A 88 9.08 -1.53 11.16
CA LEU A 88 8.01 -1.16 10.22
C LEU A 88 6.69 -1.10 11.00
N ASN A 89 6.29 0.10 11.43
CA ASN A 89 5.04 0.30 12.16
C ASN A 89 4.00 0.97 11.24
N ILE A 90 3.08 0.15 10.73
CA ILE A 90 1.97 0.59 9.88
C ILE A 90 0.79 0.93 10.77
N LEU A 91 0.31 2.18 10.68
CA LEU A 91 -0.88 2.63 11.39
C LEU A 91 -2.15 2.50 10.56
N MET A 92 -2.05 2.68 9.24
CA MET A 92 -3.20 2.66 8.33
C MET A 92 -2.73 2.42 6.89
N VAL A 93 -3.59 1.78 6.10
CA VAL A 93 -3.51 1.74 4.63
C VAL A 93 -4.76 2.42 4.08
N VAL A 94 -4.56 3.34 3.13
CA VAL A 94 -5.61 4.03 2.40
C VAL A 94 -5.60 3.52 0.97
N ALA A 95 -6.70 2.92 0.53
CA ALA A 95 -6.88 2.42 -0.82
C ALA A 95 -7.91 3.27 -1.57
N HIS A 96 -7.52 3.80 -2.73
CA HIS A 96 -8.46 4.44 -3.64
C HIS A 96 -8.91 3.42 -4.68
N THR A 97 -10.14 2.93 -4.52
CA THR A 97 -10.70 1.87 -5.37
C THR A 97 -11.82 2.41 -6.24
N GLY A 98 -11.68 2.25 -7.56
CA GLY A 98 -12.77 2.42 -8.51
C GLY A 98 -13.59 1.13 -8.61
N ILE A 99 -14.91 1.27 -8.70
CA ILE A 99 -15.85 0.17 -8.87
C ILE A 99 -16.49 0.31 -10.24
N HIS A 100 -16.45 -0.75 -11.04
CA HIS A 100 -16.94 -0.75 -12.41
C HIS A 100 -17.98 -1.85 -12.62
N ALA A 101 -19.04 -1.53 -13.36
CA ALA A 101 -19.95 -2.54 -13.90
C ALA A 101 -19.22 -3.32 -15.02
N ARG A 102 -19.50 -4.63 -15.12
CA ARG A 102 -18.94 -5.50 -16.17
C ARG A 102 -19.41 -5.08 -17.55
#